data_AF-A0A2I0IUF6-F1
#
_entry.id   AF-A0A2I0IUF6-F1
#
_cell.length_a   1.000
_cell.length_b   1.000
_cell.length_c   1.000
_cell.angle_alpha   90.00
_cell.angle_beta   90.00
_cell.angle_gamma   90.00
#
_symmetry.space_group_name_H-M   'P 1'
#
loop_
_entity.id
_entity.type
_entity.pdbx_description
1 polymer ?
#
loop_
_entity_poly.entity_id
_entity_poly.type
_entity_poly.pdbx_seq_one_letter_code
_entity_poly.pdbx_strand_id
1 'polypeptide(L)'
;MVALKTLIVIHRILREGDPTFREELLNFSSRGRILQLSNFKDDSSPIAWDCSAWVRTYAQFLEDRLECFKILKYDIEAERLPKPAQGQDKGYSRTRDLESEELLEQLPALQRLLYRLMCCRVCPIKLLEFSST
;
A
#
# COMPACT_ATOMS: atom_id res chain seq x y z
N MET A 1 -18.69 -2.78 5.83
CA MET A 1 -17.96 -3.90 5.17
C MET A 1 -17.53 -3.65 3.73
N VAL A 2 -18.33 -2.96 2.90
CA VAL A 2 -18.00 -2.75 1.47
C VAL A 2 -16.67 -2.01 1.29
N ALA A 3 -16.47 -0.88 1.98
CA ALA A 3 -15.23 -0.09 1.87
C ALA A 3 -13.96 -0.91 2.16
N LEU A 4 -13.99 -1.76 3.20
CA LEU A 4 -12.90 -2.67 3.53
C LEU A 4 -12.59 -3.63 2.37
N LYS A 5 -13.62 -4.30 1.83
CA LYS A 5 -13.46 -5.22 0.70
C LYS A 5 -12.89 -4.50 -0.52
N THR A 6 -13.36 -3.28 -0.80
CA THR A 6 -12.83 -2.44 -1.88
C THR A 6 -11.34 -2.14 -1.68
N LEU A 7 -10.91 -1.76 -0.48
CA LEU A 7 -9.49 -1.51 -0.21
C LEU A 7 -8.62 -2.77 -0.36
N ILE A 8 -9.13 -3.93 0.04
CA ILE A 8 -8.43 -5.22 -0.16
C ILE A 8 -8.27 -5.52 -1.65
N VAL A 9 -9.31 -5.28 -2.45
CA VAL A 9 -9.25 -5.45 -3.91
C VAL A 9 -8.24 -4.50 -4.52
N ILE A 10 -8.26 -3.21 -4.15
CA ILE A 10 -7.29 -2.22 -4.65
C ILE A 10 -5.87 -2.64 -4.29
N HIS A 11 -5.62 -3.08 -3.05
CA HIS A 11 -4.31 -3.58 -2.64
C HIS A 11 -3.87 -4.78 -3.50
N ARG A 12 -4.75 -5.76 -3.72
CA ARG A 12 -4.44 -6.91 -4.58
C ARG A 12 -4.08 -6.47 -5.99
N ILE A 13 -4.82 -5.55 -6.59
CA ILE A 13 -4.52 -5.04 -7.93
C ILE A 13 -3.19 -4.29 -7.94
N LEU A 14 -2.89 -3.48 -6.93
CA LEU A 14 -1.60 -2.80 -6.80
C LEU A 14 -0.42 -3.77 -6.67
N ARG A 15 -0.62 -4.92 -6.03
CA ARG A 15 0.44 -5.90 -5.75
C ARG A 15 0.65 -6.91 -6.87
N GLU A 16 -0.45 -7.41 -7.43
CA GLU A 16 -0.46 -8.57 -8.35
C GLU A 16 -1.01 -8.21 -9.74
N GLY A 17 -1.57 -7.01 -9.90
CA GLY A 17 -2.12 -6.55 -11.17
C GLY A 17 -1.07 -6.12 -12.17
N ASP A 18 -1.53 -5.85 -13.38
CA ASP A 18 -0.68 -5.42 -14.50
C ASP A 18 0.05 -4.10 -14.16
N PRO A 19 1.35 -3.95 -14.51
CA PRO A 19 2.08 -2.70 -14.31
C PRO A 19 1.40 -1.47 -14.94
N THR A 20 0.75 -1.62 -16.09
CA THR A 20 0.06 -0.51 -16.77
C THR A 20 -1.07 0.07 -15.91
N PHE A 21 -1.80 -0.78 -15.18
CA PHE A 21 -2.85 -0.32 -14.27
C PHE A 21 -2.28 0.56 -13.14
N ARG A 22 -1.11 0.20 -12.60
CA ARG A 22 -0.45 1.02 -11.56
C ARG A 22 -0.06 2.39 -12.08
N GLU A 23 0.47 2.46 -13.30
CA GLU A 23 0.81 3.72 -13.95
C GLU A 23 -0.42 4.58 -14.24
N GLU A 24 -1.51 3.99 -14.76
CA GLU A 24 -2.77 4.68 -14.95
C GLU A 24 -3.31 5.23 -13.63
N LEU A 25 -3.35 4.39 -12.59
CA LEU A 25 -3.81 4.79 -11.27
C LEU A 25 -2.94 5.91 -10.70
N LEU A 26 -1.62 5.87 -10.89
CA LEU A 26 -0.73 6.96 -10.52
C LEU A 26 -1.03 8.26 -11.29
N ASN A 27 -1.31 8.16 -12.58
CA ASN A 27 -1.73 9.31 -13.38
C ASN A 27 -3.04 9.90 -12.86
N PHE A 28 -3.99 9.08 -12.42
CA PHE A 28 -5.20 9.55 -11.75
C PHE A 28 -4.90 10.22 -10.39
N SER A 29 -3.97 9.68 -9.59
CA SER A 29 -3.61 10.27 -8.28
C SER A 29 -2.92 11.63 -8.39
N SER A 30 -2.32 11.96 -9.54
CA SER A 30 -1.73 13.28 -9.78
C SER A 30 -2.74 14.43 -9.64
N ARG A 31 -4.04 14.15 -9.80
CA ARG A 31 -5.14 15.11 -9.70
C ARG A 31 -5.72 15.21 -8.29
N GLY A 32 -5.23 14.39 -7.36
CA GLY A 32 -5.69 14.32 -5.97
C GLY A 32 -5.70 12.88 -5.43
N ARG A 33 -5.96 12.73 -4.13
CA ARG A 33 -6.10 11.39 -3.53
C ARG A 33 -7.30 10.66 -4.14
N ILE A 34 -7.12 9.40 -4.51
CA ILE A 34 -8.12 8.61 -5.23
C ILE A 34 -9.19 8.08 -4.28
N LEU A 35 -8.78 7.63 -3.08
CA LEU A 35 -9.66 6.97 -2.13
C LEU A 35 -10.48 7.98 -1.32
N GLN A 36 -9.92 9.16 -1.03
CA GLN A 36 -10.55 10.24 -0.24
C GLN A 36 -11.23 9.80 1.07
N LEU A 37 -10.81 8.69 1.69
CA LEU A 37 -11.47 8.12 2.87
C LEU A 37 -11.10 8.80 4.20
N SER A 38 -10.45 9.96 4.20
CA SER A 38 -9.97 10.62 5.43
C SER A 38 -11.07 10.94 6.47
N ASN A 39 -12.32 11.11 6.03
CA ASN A 39 -13.48 11.35 6.89
C ASN A 39 -14.44 10.15 6.92
N PHE A 40 -14.04 8.99 6.38
CA PHE A 40 -14.89 7.81 6.35
C PHE A 40 -15.26 7.36 7.78
N LYS A 41 -16.56 7.15 8.00
CA LYS A 41 -17.15 6.75 9.28
C LYS A 41 -18.41 5.93 9.02
N ASP A 42 -18.51 4.80 9.71
CA ASP A 42 -19.66 3.90 9.71
C ASP A 42 -20.20 3.81 11.13
N ASP A 43 -21.34 4.47 11.37
CA ASP A 43 -22.00 4.55 12.68
C ASP A 43 -23.06 3.45 12.89
N SER A 44 -23.12 2.44 12.01
CA SER A 44 -24.14 1.38 12.06
C SER A 44 -24.02 0.46 13.28
N SER A 45 -22.81 0.31 13.84
CA SER A 45 -22.56 -0.47 15.06
C SER A 45 -21.24 -0.03 15.71
N PRO A 46 -21.04 -0.29 17.01
CA PRO A 46 -19.76 0.00 17.68
C PRO A 46 -18.56 -0.65 16.97
N ILE A 47 -18.73 -1.88 16.47
CA ILE A 47 -17.70 -2.58 15.71
C ILE A 47 -17.41 -1.83 14.41
N ALA A 48 -18.43 -1.41 13.67
CA ALA A 48 -18.25 -0.66 12.42
C ALA A 48 -17.58 0.71 12.64
N TRP A 49 -17.83 1.34 13.78
CA TRP A 49 -17.15 2.57 14.18
C TRP A 49 -15.65 2.34 14.38
N ASP A 50 -15.27 1.29 15.11
CA ASP A 50 -13.86 0.89 15.28
C ASP A 50 -13.22 0.54 13.93
N CYS A 51 -13.94 -0.18 13.06
CA CYS A 51 -13.49 -0.53 11.72
C CYS A 51 -13.18 0.71 10.87
N SER A 52 -13.92 1.79 11.08
CA SER A 52 -13.75 3.03 10.32
C SER A 52 -12.36 3.61 10.50
N ALA A 53 -11.80 3.59 11.73
CA ALA A 53 -10.44 4.05 11.98
C ALA A 53 -9.40 3.24 11.18
N TRP A 54 -9.60 1.92 11.09
CA TRP A 54 -8.73 1.06 10.29
C TRP A 54 -8.86 1.33 8.79
N VAL A 55 -10.09 1.46 8.28
CA VAL A 55 -10.36 1.79 6.86
C VAL A 55 -9.66 3.10 6.47
N ARG A 56 -9.75 4.15 7.31
CA ARG A 56 -9.04 5.42 7.08
C ARG A 56 -7.53 5.24 7.02
N THR A 57 -6.98 4.50 7.98
CA THR A 57 -5.54 4.25 8.10
C THR A 57 -5.01 3.45 6.92
N TYR A 58 -5.73 2.40 6.53
CA TYR A 58 -5.34 1.53 5.44
C TYR A 58 -5.46 2.21 4.07
N ALA A 59 -6.49 3.03 3.86
CA ALA A 59 -6.59 3.87 2.67
C ALA A 59 -5.40 4.84 2.56
N GLN A 60 -5.02 5.47 3.66
CA GLN A 60 -3.85 6.36 3.70
C GLN A 60 -2.55 5.61 3.37
N PHE A 61 -2.41 4.37 3.83
CA PHE A 61 -1.29 3.50 3.48
C PHE A 61 -1.24 3.22 1.96
N LEU A 62 -2.37 2.89 1.32
CA LEU A 62 -2.40 2.63 -0.12
C LEU A 62 -2.07 3.89 -0.96
N GLU A 63 -2.52 5.07 -0.52
CA GLU A 63 -2.16 6.35 -1.16
C GLU A 63 -0.65 6.64 -1.01
N ASP A 64 -0.11 6.49 0.20
CA ASP A 64 1.32 6.73 0.45
C ASP A 64 2.20 5.66 -0.25
N ARG A 65 1.67 4.46 -0.53
CA ARG A 65 2.32 3.46 -1.40
C ARG A 65 2.41 3.92 -2.85
N LEU A 66 1.35 4.50 -3.41
CA LEU A 66 1.37 5.06 -4.75
C LEU A 66 2.36 6.23 -4.86
N GLU A 67 2.39 7.13 -3.87
CA GLU A 67 3.38 8.21 -3.84
C GLU A 67 4.81 7.68 -3.71
N CYS A 68 5.02 6.62 -2.91
CA CYS A 68 6.32 5.95 -2.83
C CYS A 68 6.74 5.37 -4.20
N PHE A 69 5.82 4.69 -4.91
CA PHE A 69 6.08 4.17 -6.25
C PHE A 69 6.44 5.29 -7.25
N LYS A 70 5.77 6.44 -7.16
CA LYS A 70 6.05 7.62 -8.00
C LYS A 70 7.48 8.16 -7.82
N ILE A 71 7.99 8.13 -6.59
CA ILE A 71 9.34 8.61 -6.26
C ILE A 71 10.38 7.57 -6.67
N LEU A 72 10.17 6.30 -6.32
CA LEU A 72 11.13 5.22 -6.59
C LEU A 72 11.20 4.82 -8.06
N LYS A 73 10.10 4.95 -8.82
CA LYS A 73 9.95 4.43 -10.20
C LYS A 73 10.00 2.90 -10.32
N TYR A 74 9.93 2.18 -9.21
CA TYR A 74 9.82 0.72 -9.17
C TYR A 74 9.00 0.28 -7.95
N ASP A 75 8.50 -0.97 -7.99
CA ASP A 75 7.66 -1.53 -6.94
C ASP A 75 8.47 -2.42 -5.99
N ILE A 76 8.58 -1.97 -4.73
CA ILE A 76 9.34 -2.63 -3.67
C ILE A 76 8.84 -4.05 -3.37
N GLU A 77 7.53 -4.31 -3.46
CA GLU A 77 6.99 -5.63 -3.14
C GLU A 77 7.03 -6.59 -4.34
N ALA A 78 6.96 -6.06 -5.57
CA ALA A 78 7.15 -6.87 -6.76
C ALA A 78 8.56 -7.49 -6.81
N GLU A 79 9.57 -6.79 -6.29
CA GLU A 79 10.94 -7.31 -6.16
C GLU A 79 11.04 -8.47 -5.16
N ARG A 80 10.17 -8.53 -4.14
CA ARG A 80 10.14 -9.62 -3.15
C ARG A 80 9.39 -10.85 -3.63
N LEU A 81 8.79 -10.81 -4.82
CA LEU A 81 8.14 -11.93 -5.48
C LEU A 81 9.08 -12.49 -6.56
N PRO A 82 10.17 -13.22 -6.21
CA PRO A 82 10.95 -13.89 -7.22
C PRO A 82 10.06 -14.94 -7.91
N LYS A 83 9.88 -14.82 -9.23
CA LYS A 83 9.82 -16.02 -10.06
C LYS A 83 11.28 -16.48 -10.17
N PRO A 84 11.71 -17.58 -9.52
CA PRO A 84 13.05 -18.07 -9.73
C PRO A 84 13.12 -18.64 -11.16
N ALA A 85 13.55 -17.81 -12.11
CA ALA A 85 14.23 -18.33 -13.29
C ALA A 85 15.61 -18.81 -12.80
N GLN A 86 15.93 -20.07 -13.12
CA GLN A 86 17.17 -20.71 -12.69
C GLN A 86 18.40 -19.86 -13.06
N GLY A 87 19.22 -19.52 -12.06
CA GLY A 87 20.60 -19.08 -12.28
C GLY A 87 20.98 -17.63 -11.93
N GLN A 88 20.08 -16.80 -11.39
CA GLN A 88 20.47 -15.47 -10.89
C GLN A 88 20.68 -15.49 -9.38
N ASP A 89 21.88 -15.04 -8.97
CA ASP A 89 22.28 -14.83 -7.59
C ASP A 89 21.21 -14.04 -6.82
N LYS A 90 21.02 -14.41 -5.55
CA LYS A 90 20.01 -13.86 -4.63
C LYS A 90 19.79 -12.35 -4.84
N GLY A 91 18.73 -12.01 -5.57
CA GLY A 91 18.35 -10.64 -5.91
C GLY A 91 18.13 -9.82 -4.64
N TYR A 92 19.10 -8.98 -4.30
CA TYR A 92 18.92 -7.96 -3.28
C TYR A 92 17.94 -6.91 -3.81
N SER A 93 17.22 -6.23 -2.91
CA SER A 93 16.30 -5.15 -3.30
C SER A 93 17.07 -4.05 -4.01
N ARG A 94 16.52 -3.48 -5.09
CA ARG A 94 17.14 -2.41 -5.87
C ARG A 94 17.61 -1.23 -5.02
N THR A 95 16.93 -0.98 -3.90
CA THR A 95 17.31 0.03 -2.89
C THR A 95 18.74 -0.14 -2.36
N ARG A 96 19.31 -1.35 -2.39
CA ARG A 96 20.68 -1.63 -1.91
C ARG A 96 21.77 -1.27 -2.91
N ASP A 97 21.41 -1.17 -4.18
CA ASP A 97 22.34 -0.92 -5.28
C ASP A 97 22.31 0.56 -5.75
N LEU A 98 21.50 1.40 -5.10
CA LEU A 98 21.39 2.82 -5.41
C LEU A 98 22.64 3.59 -5.00
N GLU A 99 22.97 4.62 -5.79
CA GLU A 99 23.97 5.60 -5.40
C GLU A 99 23.50 6.41 -4.18
N SER A 100 24.46 7.00 -3.43
CA SER A 100 24.13 7.68 -2.17
C SER A 100 23.16 8.85 -2.36
N GLU A 101 23.25 9.58 -3.46
CA GLU A 101 22.36 10.70 -3.78
C GLU A 101 20.93 10.22 -4.02
N GLU A 102 20.75 9.25 -4.94
CA GLU A 102 19.44 8.65 -5.22
C GLU A 102 18.81 8.01 -3.97
N LEU A 103 19.63 7.36 -3.13
CA LEU A 103 19.16 6.77 -1.88
C LEU A 103 18.63 7.84 -0.93
N LEU A 104 19.32 8.97 -0.77
CA LEU A 104 18.88 10.06 0.08
C LEU A 104 17.57 10.70 -0.41
N GLU A 105 17.34 10.73 -1.73
CA GLU A 105 16.07 11.19 -2.30
C GLU A 105 14.91 10.22 -2.03
N GLN A 106 15.17 8.90 -2.10
CA GLN A 106 14.14 7.86 -1.92
C GLN A 106 13.83 7.55 -0.45
N LEU A 107 14.80 7.74 0.46
CA LEU A 107 14.70 7.37 1.87
C LEU A 107 13.49 7.99 2.60
N PRO A 108 13.13 9.28 2.40
CA PRO A 108 11.95 9.86 3.03
C PRO A 108 10.64 9.17 2.61
N ALA A 109 10.53 8.78 1.33
CA ALA A 109 9.36 8.08 0.81
C ALA A 109 9.23 6.68 1.43
N LEU A 110 10.35 5.95 1.50
CA LEU A 110 10.43 4.63 2.14
C LEU A 110 10.08 4.70 3.63
N GLN A 111 10.65 5.66 4.37
CA GLN A 111 10.36 5.84 5.79
C GLN A 111 8.89 6.17 6.03
N ARG A 112 8.30 7.03 5.19
CA ARG A 112 6.87 7.37 5.26
C ARG A 112 5.98 6.17 5.00
N LEU A 113 6.28 5.38 3.96
CA LEU A 113 5.53 4.16 3.66
C LEU A 113 5.58 3.17 4.83
N LEU A 114 6.78 2.95 5.41
CA LEU A 114 6.95 2.08 6.56
C LEU A 114 6.17 2.59 7.77
N TYR A 115 6.22 3.89 8.08
CA TYR A 115 5.45 4.50 9.16
C TYR A 115 3.95 4.25 9.00
N ARG A 116 3.41 4.43 7.78
CA ARG A 116 1.99 4.17 7.50
C ARG A 116 1.61 2.71 7.65
N LEU A 117 2.47 1.80 7.19
CA LEU A 117 2.25 0.36 7.40
C LEU A 117 2.19 0.00 8.88
N MET A 118 3.05 0.61 9.71
CA MET A 118 3.03 0.40 11.16
C MET A 118 1.74 0.91 11.81
N CYS A 119 1.17 2.02 11.32
CA CYS A 119 -0.15 2.49 11.79
C CYS A 119 -1.27 1.48 11.52
N CYS A 120 -1.19 0.68 10.45
CA CYS A 120 -2.20 -0.34 10.12
C CYS A 120 -2.26 -1.51 11.12
N ARG A 121 -1.26 -1.67 12.00
CA ARG A 121 -1.24 -2.74 13.01
C ARG A 121 -2.27 -2.56 14.13
N VAL A 122 -2.77 -1.34 14.33
CA VAL A 122 -3.69 -0.99 15.44
C VAL A 122 -5.14 -1.44 15.14
N CYS A 123 -5.31 -2.55 14.42
CA CYS A 123 -6.61 -3.12 14.14
C CYS A 123 -7.10 -3.93 15.35
N PRO A 124 -8.34 -3.78 15.81
CA PRO A 124 -8.92 -4.75 16.73
C PRO A 124 -8.94 -6.12 16.05
N ILE A 125 -8.27 -7.09 16.70
CA ILE A 125 -8.06 -8.49 16.27
C ILE A 125 -9.34 -9.17 15.73
N LYS A 126 -10.53 -8.68 16.11
CA LYS A 126 -11.84 -9.15 15.66
C LYS A 126 -12.10 -8.99 14.15
N LEU A 127 -11.42 -8.09 13.44
CA LEU A 127 -11.69 -7.83 12.02
C LEU A 127 -11.16 -8.90 11.06
N LEU A 128 -10.10 -9.63 11.43
CA LEU A 128 -9.54 -10.71 10.61
C LEU A 128 -10.45 -11.95 10.60
N GLU A 129 -11.21 -12.18 11.68
CA GLU A 129 -12.15 -13.31 11.75
C GLU A 129 -13.34 -13.12 10.78
N PHE A 130 -13.80 -11.88 10.57
CA PHE A 130 -14.90 -11.58 9.63
C PHE A 130 -14.50 -11.59 8.14
N SER A 131 -13.21 -11.63 7.81
CA SER A 131 -12.76 -11.74 6.40
C SER A 131 -12.58 -13.20 5.95
N SER A 132 -12.74 -14.17 6.85
CA SER A 132 -12.62 -15.61 6.58
C SER A 132 -13.97 -16.32 6.39
N THR A 133 -15.05 -15.54 6.25
CA THR A 133 -16.42 -16.01 5.89
C THR A 133 -16.92 -15.24 4.69
#